data_AF-A0A382VM42-F1
#
_entry.id   AF-A0A382VM42-F1
#
_cell.length_a   1.000
_cell.length_b   1.000
_cell.length_c   1.000
_cell.angle_alpha   90.00
_cell.angle_beta   90.00
_cell.angle_gamma   90.00
#
_symmetry.space_group_name_H-M   'P 1'
#
loop_
_entity.id
_entity.type
_entity.pdbx_description
1 polymer ?
#
loop_
_entity_poly.entity_id
_entity_poly.type
_entity_poly.pdbx_seq_one_letter_code
_entity_poly.pdbx_strand_id
1 'polypeptide(L)'
;MEKEKIKDFAAKAFDDLSGAMASGLAYVGTRTGLFRAMSGRGPMALHDVVRESGLQSRYVEEWLNGMVCAKYLEYDPAARTFELPEEHAFMLASDGTDHFIGGLFYAIPMMLSVAPRVAQAFVEGGGVPFKDYGEDGIEAIDLMNRGLYE
;
A
#
# COMPACT_ATOMS: atom_id res chain seq x y z
N MET A 1 7.33 -27.60 -24.22
CA MET A 1 6.86 -26.33 -23.62
C MET A 1 7.09 -25.22 -24.64
N GLU A 2 6.09 -24.40 -24.90
CA GLU A 2 6.18 -23.29 -25.86
C GLU A 2 6.87 -22.09 -25.21
N LYS A 3 7.95 -21.57 -25.81
CA LYS A 3 8.77 -20.51 -25.21
C LYS A 3 8.01 -19.21 -24.98
N GLU A 4 7.16 -18.81 -25.91
CA GLU A 4 6.33 -17.60 -25.77
C GLU A 4 5.37 -17.71 -24.58
N LYS A 5 4.67 -18.85 -24.44
CA LYS A 5 3.78 -19.08 -23.27
C LYS A 5 4.50 -18.98 -21.93
N ILE A 6 5.77 -19.41 -21.85
CA ILE A 6 6.58 -19.26 -20.62
C ILE A 6 6.88 -17.79 -20.37
N LYS A 7 7.28 -17.06 -21.40
CA LYS A 7 7.65 -15.64 -21.30
C LYS A 7 6.45 -14.78 -20.87
N ASP A 8 5.28 -15.02 -21.46
CA ASP A 8 4.05 -14.31 -21.11
C ASP A 8 3.65 -14.58 -19.66
N PHE A 9 3.72 -15.83 -19.22
CA PHE A 9 3.43 -16.18 -17.83
C PHE A 9 4.46 -15.60 -16.85
N ALA A 10 5.74 -15.58 -17.21
CA ALA A 10 6.77 -14.95 -16.39
C ALA A 10 6.52 -13.46 -16.21
N ALA A 11 6.15 -12.74 -17.28
CA ALA A 11 5.77 -11.33 -17.19
C ALA A 11 4.60 -11.13 -16.21
N LYS A 12 3.53 -11.93 -16.34
CA LYS A 12 2.41 -11.88 -15.40
C LYS A 12 2.82 -12.15 -13.95
N ALA A 13 3.69 -13.12 -13.71
CA ALA A 13 4.18 -13.42 -12.36
C ALA A 13 4.99 -12.25 -11.78
N PHE A 14 5.81 -11.58 -12.59
CA PHE A 14 6.52 -10.37 -12.16
C PHE A 14 5.58 -9.20 -11.89
N ASP A 15 4.53 -9.02 -12.71
CA ASP A 15 3.52 -8.00 -12.49
C ASP A 15 2.83 -8.21 -11.14
N ASP A 16 2.44 -9.45 -10.80
CA ASP A 16 1.82 -9.77 -9.50
C ASP A 16 2.75 -9.50 -8.32
N LEU A 17 4.02 -9.91 -8.42
CA LEU A 17 5.01 -9.67 -7.38
C LEU A 17 5.26 -8.17 -7.19
N SER A 18 5.36 -7.40 -8.27
CA SER A 18 5.53 -5.95 -8.21
C SER A 18 4.31 -5.26 -7.61
N GLY A 19 3.10 -5.71 -7.97
CA GLY A 19 1.85 -5.21 -7.40
C GLY A 19 1.74 -5.49 -5.90
N ALA A 20 2.16 -6.68 -5.45
CA ALA A 20 2.19 -7.02 -4.03
C ALA A 20 3.18 -6.13 -3.24
N MET A 21 4.38 -5.89 -3.78
CA MET A 21 5.37 -5.00 -3.16
C MET A 21 4.88 -3.55 -3.12
N ALA A 22 4.29 -3.05 -4.21
CA ALA A 22 3.69 -1.72 -4.27
C ALA A 22 2.57 -1.57 -3.25
N SER A 23 1.71 -2.58 -3.11
CA SER A 23 0.62 -2.61 -2.12
C SER A 23 1.16 -2.57 -0.69
N GLY A 24 2.27 -3.25 -0.40
CA GLY A 24 2.95 -3.17 0.89
C GLY A 24 3.49 -1.77 1.20
N LEU A 25 4.05 -1.07 0.22
CA LEU A 25 4.49 0.32 0.39
C LEU A 25 3.30 1.30 0.52
N ALA A 26 2.19 1.05 -0.19
CA ALA A 26 0.96 1.84 -0.04
C ALA A 26 0.36 1.66 1.36
N TYR A 27 0.39 0.44 1.91
CA TYR A 27 0.06 0.20 3.32
C TYR A 27 0.94 1.03 4.27
N VAL A 28 2.27 1.01 4.09
CA VAL A 28 3.19 1.83 4.89
C VAL A 28 2.81 3.31 4.81
N GLY A 29 2.59 3.83 3.60
CA GLY A 29 2.24 5.23 3.39
C GLY A 29 0.92 5.63 4.05
N THR A 30 -0.06 4.75 4.03
CA THR A 30 -1.37 4.97 4.67
C THR A 30 -1.22 4.94 6.20
N ARG A 31 -0.53 3.93 6.74
CA ARG A 31 -0.33 3.75 8.19
C ARG A 31 0.51 4.86 8.82
N THR A 32 1.55 5.33 8.13
CA THR A 32 2.39 6.43 8.63
C THR A 32 1.83 7.81 8.30
N GLY A 33 0.76 7.90 7.51
CA GLY A 33 0.13 9.17 7.12
C GLY A 33 0.91 9.96 6.07
N LEU A 34 1.80 9.33 5.30
CA LEU A 34 2.57 10.01 4.26
C LEU A 34 1.68 10.52 3.12
N PHE A 35 0.67 9.76 2.69
CA PHE A 35 -0.29 10.24 1.70
C PHE A 35 -1.07 11.47 2.22
N ARG A 36 -1.53 11.44 3.47
CA ARG A 36 -2.18 12.59 4.12
C ARG A 36 -1.25 13.80 4.23
N ALA A 37 0.04 13.57 4.54
CA ALA A 37 1.02 14.64 4.64
C ALA A 37 1.25 15.37 3.31
N MET A 38 1.09 14.68 2.17
CA MET A 38 1.26 15.23 0.82
C MET A 38 -0.02 15.76 0.18
N SER A 39 -1.19 15.30 0.63
CA SER A 39 -2.50 15.66 0.05
C SER A 39 -2.71 17.17 -0.03
N GLY A 40 -3.05 17.66 -1.23
CA GLY A 40 -3.40 19.07 -1.47
C GLY A 40 -2.23 20.06 -1.37
N ARG A 41 -0.98 19.59 -1.43
CA ARG A 41 0.23 20.44 -1.30
C ARG A 41 0.97 20.71 -2.60
N GLY A 42 0.55 20.07 -3.69
CA GLY A 42 1.27 20.10 -4.97
C GLY A 42 2.67 19.49 -4.88
N PRO A 43 3.61 19.88 -5.76
CA PRO A 43 4.98 19.38 -5.75
C PRO A 43 5.74 19.73 -4.45
N MET A 44 6.32 18.73 -3.81
CA MET A 44 7.08 18.85 -2.56
C MET A 44 8.49 18.31 -2.71
N ALA A 45 9.51 19.02 -2.21
CA ALA A 45 10.85 18.44 -2.10
C ALA A 45 10.91 17.45 -0.92
N LEU A 46 11.87 16.52 -0.92
CA LEU A 46 12.05 15.53 0.14
C LEU A 46 12.02 16.16 1.55
N HIS A 47 12.74 17.27 1.75
CA HIS A 47 12.82 17.93 3.05
C HIS A 47 11.47 18.51 3.52
N ASP A 48 10.59 18.89 2.60
CA ASP A 48 9.24 19.35 2.92
C ASP A 48 8.37 18.18 3.34
N VAL A 49 8.41 17.05 2.61
CA VAL A 49 7.66 15.83 2.99
C VAL A 49 8.10 15.32 4.37
N VAL A 50 9.41 15.35 4.64
CA VAL A 50 9.98 14.99 5.96
C VAL A 50 9.47 15.92 7.05
N ARG A 51 9.46 17.24 6.81
CA ARG A 51 8.97 18.22 7.77
C ARG A 51 7.48 18.04 8.05
N GLU A 52 6.66 17.89 7.01
CA GLU A 52 5.19 17.77 7.16
C GLU A 52 4.79 16.44 7.79
N SER A 53 5.50 15.34 7.50
CA SER A 53 5.21 14.02 8.08
C SER A 53 5.80 13.82 9.47
N GLY A 54 6.87 14.57 9.83
CA GLY A 54 7.63 14.37 11.06
C GLY A 54 8.42 13.06 11.10
N LEU A 55 8.59 12.39 9.95
CA LEU A 55 9.24 11.09 9.84
C LEU A 55 10.74 11.20 9.55
N GLN A 56 11.44 10.08 9.64
CA GLN A 56 12.88 10.01 9.43
C GLN A 56 13.24 10.13 7.95
N SER A 57 14.10 11.09 7.60
CA SER A 57 14.42 11.44 6.20
C SER A 57 14.79 10.26 5.32
N ARG A 58 15.60 9.33 5.83
CA ARG A 58 16.03 8.15 5.05
C ARG A 58 14.86 7.27 4.65
N TYR A 59 13.90 7.05 5.55
CA TYR A 59 12.76 6.17 5.27
C TYR A 59 11.73 6.85 4.35
N VAL A 60 11.54 8.16 4.52
CA VAL A 60 10.69 8.96 3.63
C VAL A 60 11.24 8.94 2.21
N GLU A 61 12.55 9.11 2.03
CA GLU A 61 13.19 9.08 0.71
C GLU A 61 12.99 7.74 -0.01
N GLU A 62 13.23 6.62 0.66
CA GLU A 62 13.03 5.29 0.06
C GLU A 62 11.55 5.04 -0.29
N TRP A 63 10.64 5.45 0.58
CA TRP A 63 9.20 5.32 0.32
C TRP A 63 8.76 6.16 -0.88
N LEU A 64 9.21 7.43 -0.96
CA LEU A 64 8.92 8.31 -2.09
C LEU A 64 9.42 7.70 -3.40
N ASN A 65 10.66 7.22 -3.44
CA ASN A 65 11.23 6.57 -4.62
C ASN A 65 10.41 5.33 -5.03
N GLY A 66 10.05 4.48 -4.07
CA GLY A 66 9.23 3.29 -4.32
C GLY A 66 7.85 3.64 -4.88
N MET A 67 7.20 4.67 -4.35
CA MET A 67 5.88 5.11 -4.80
C MET A 67 5.90 5.81 -6.15
N VAL A 68 6.99 6.49 -6.51
CA VAL A 68 7.22 6.98 -7.88
C VAL A 68 7.37 5.82 -8.87
N CYS A 69 8.20 4.82 -8.54
CA CYS A 69 8.36 3.63 -9.38
C CYS A 69 7.05 2.85 -9.55
N ALA A 70 6.21 2.80 -8.50
CA ALA A 70 4.89 2.18 -8.52
C ALA A 70 3.80 3.06 -9.16
N LYS A 71 4.14 4.30 -9.58
CA LYS A 71 3.24 5.28 -10.20
C LYS A 71 2.10 5.79 -9.30
N TYR A 72 2.32 5.78 -7.99
CA TYR A 72 1.44 6.43 -7.02
C TYR A 72 1.77 7.92 -6.88
N LEU A 73 3.04 8.27 -7.08
CA LEU A 73 3.52 9.65 -7.04
C LEU A 73 4.14 10.02 -8.37
N GLU A 74 4.07 11.31 -8.70
CA GLU A 74 4.83 11.90 -9.80
C GLU A 74 6.15 12.48 -9.28
N TYR A 75 7.17 12.52 -10.14
CA TYR A 75 8.47 13.09 -9.81
C TYR A 75 8.97 13.99 -10.93
N ASP A 76 9.30 15.23 -10.59
CA ASP A 76 10.00 16.17 -11.47
C ASP A 76 11.51 16.10 -11.19
N PRO A 77 12.34 15.58 -12.13
CA PRO A 77 13.79 15.50 -11.93
C PRO A 77 14.49 16.86 -11.97
N ALA A 78 13.94 17.88 -12.64
CA ALA A 78 14.53 19.22 -12.73
C ALA A 78 14.31 20.00 -11.43
N ALA A 79 13.08 19.96 -10.90
CA ALA A 79 12.74 20.58 -9.62
C ALA A 79 13.11 19.72 -8.40
N ARG A 80 13.33 18.42 -8.59
CA ARG A 80 13.58 17.40 -7.54
C ARG A 80 12.43 17.33 -6.53
N THR A 81 11.21 17.37 -7.05
CA THR A 81 9.97 17.37 -6.27
C THR A 81 9.13 16.13 -6.56
N PHE A 82 8.43 15.68 -5.53
CA PHE A 82 7.47 14.60 -5.56
C PHE A 82 6.07 15.18 -5.41
N GLU A 83 5.10 14.66 -6.16
CA GLU A 83 3.71 15.10 -6.08
C GLU A 83 2.80 13.90 -5.91
N LEU A 84 1.80 14.05 -5.03
CA LEU A 84 0.67 13.14 -4.95
C LEU A 84 -0.47 13.80 -5.76
N PRO A 85 -0.80 13.30 -6.97
CA PRO A 85 -1.88 13.84 -7.77
C PRO A 85 -3.20 13.89 -7.00
N GLU A 86 -4.03 14.89 -7.26
CA GLU A 86 -5.31 15.08 -6.54
C GLU A 86 -6.23 13.85 -6.67
N GLU A 87 -6.23 13.21 -7.83
CA GLU A 87 -7.01 11.99 -8.08
C GLU A 87 -6.53 10.81 -7.24
N HIS A 88 -5.21 10.72 -6.99
CA HIS A 88 -4.64 9.69 -6.14
C HIS A 88 -4.91 10.01 -4.66
N ALA A 89 -4.72 11.28 -4.26
CA ALA A 89 -5.01 11.76 -2.91
C ALA A 89 -6.48 11.52 -2.53
N PHE A 90 -7.41 11.72 -3.48
CA PHE A 90 -8.83 11.46 -3.29
C PHE A 90 -9.11 10.03 -2.82
N MET A 91 -8.31 9.03 -3.24
CA MET A 91 -8.51 7.63 -2.83
C MET A 91 -7.59 7.21 -1.66
N LEU A 92 -6.46 7.89 -1.47
CA LEU A 92 -5.38 7.45 -0.57
C LEU A 92 -5.25 8.29 0.71
N ALA A 93 -5.87 9.46 0.76
CA ALA A 93 -5.76 10.42 1.87
C ALA A 93 -7.14 10.92 2.35
N SER A 94 -8.19 10.13 2.13
CA SER A 94 -9.58 10.45 2.43
C SER A 94 -10.19 9.58 3.53
N ASP A 95 -9.47 9.39 4.64
CA ASP A 95 -9.87 8.51 5.74
C ASP A 95 -11.36 8.69 6.12
N GLY A 96 -12.08 7.56 6.24
CA GLY A 96 -13.49 7.54 6.65
C GLY A 96 -14.51 7.80 5.52
N THR A 97 -14.09 8.04 4.28
CA THR A 97 -15.00 8.12 3.13
C THR A 97 -15.23 6.77 2.46
N ASP A 98 -16.31 6.63 1.70
CA ASP A 98 -16.66 5.43 0.92
C ASP A 98 -15.68 5.11 -0.22
N HIS A 99 -14.94 6.12 -0.69
CA HIS A 99 -13.94 6.01 -1.74
C HIS A 99 -12.50 5.86 -1.21
N PHE A 100 -12.31 5.72 0.11
CA PHE A 100 -11.00 5.54 0.71
C PHE A 100 -10.44 4.13 0.46
N ILE A 101 -9.60 4.01 -0.56
CA ILE A 101 -8.91 2.76 -0.92
C ILE A 101 -7.73 2.48 0.02
N GLY A 102 -7.21 3.48 0.73
CA GLY A 102 -6.11 3.31 1.70
C GLY A 102 -6.39 2.21 2.74
N GLY A 103 -7.64 2.08 3.19
CA GLY A 103 -8.07 1.04 4.12
C GLY A 103 -7.93 -0.39 3.55
N LEU A 104 -8.05 -0.57 2.23
CA LEU A 104 -7.87 -1.88 1.58
C LEU A 104 -6.44 -2.40 1.71
N PHE A 105 -5.43 -1.52 1.76
CA PHE A 105 -4.04 -1.95 1.89
C PHE A 105 -3.72 -2.57 3.26
N TYR A 106 -4.53 -2.30 4.30
CA TYR A 106 -4.39 -2.97 5.60
C TYR A 106 -4.74 -4.47 5.55
N ALA A 107 -5.51 -4.91 4.55
CA ALA A 107 -5.80 -6.32 4.35
C ALA A 107 -4.56 -7.14 3.99
N ILE A 108 -3.57 -6.52 3.35
CA ILE A 108 -2.36 -7.20 2.85
C ILE A 108 -1.52 -7.81 3.98
N PRO A 109 -1.02 -7.05 4.98
CA PRO A 109 -0.25 -7.64 6.07
C PRO A 109 -1.08 -8.65 6.87
N MET A 110 -2.37 -8.38 7.09
CA MET A 110 -3.29 -9.33 7.73
C MET A 110 -3.31 -10.67 6.99
N MET A 111 -3.61 -10.68 5.69
CA MET A 111 -3.72 -11.91 4.91
C MET A 111 -2.37 -12.65 4.76
N LEU A 112 -1.29 -11.91 4.50
CA LEU A 112 0.03 -12.51 4.31
C LEU A 112 0.59 -13.11 5.60
N SER A 113 0.29 -12.53 6.76
CA SER A 113 0.74 -13.06 8.06
C SER A 113 0.16 -14.44 8.38
N VAL A 114 -1.09 -14.72 7.95
CA VAL A 114 -1.78 -15.99 8.22
C VAL A 114 -1.64 -17.00 7.09
N ALA A 115 -1.18 -16.59 5.90
CA ALA A 115 -1.08 -17.46 4.72
C ALA A 115 -0.33 -18.80 4.95
N PRO A 116 0.77 -18.87 5.73
CA PRO A 116 1.41 -20.14 6.05
C PRO A 116 0.50 -21.12 6.81
N ARG A 117 -0.36 -20.61 7.69
CA ARG A 117 -1.30 -21.42 8.49
C ARG A 117 -2.49 -21.87 7.65
N VAL A 118 -2.92 -21.04 6.71
CA VAL A 118 -3.89 -21.45 5.68
C VAL A 118 -3.31 -22.61 4.86
N ALA A 119 -2.06 -22.50 4.39
CA ALA A 119 -1.40 -23.58 3.66
C ALA A 119 -1.31 -24.89 4.48
N GLN A 120 -1.10 -24.81 5.79
CA GLN A 120 -1.14 -25.97 6.68
C GLN A 120 -2.55 -26.62 6.73
N ALA A 121 -3.60 -25.81 6.81
CA ALA A 121 -4.99 -26.30 6.83
C ALA A 121 -5.38 -27.04 5.53
N PHE A 122 -4.74 -26.74 4.39
CA PHE A 122 -4.93 -27.52 3.15
C PHE A 122 -4.44 -28.97 3.29
N VAL A 123 -3.45 -29.23 4.15
CA VAL A 123 -2.88 -30.57 4.37
C VAL A 123 -3.59 -31.28 5.52
N GLU A 124 -3.85 -30.56 6.60
CA GLU A 124 -4.31 -31.13 7.87
C GLU A 124 -5.84 -31.03 8.07
N GLY A 125 -6.53 -30.25 7.23
CA GLY A 125 -7.93 -29.87 7.44
C GLY A 125 -8.09 -28.77 8.49
N GLY A 126 -9.34 -28.40 8.78
CA GLY A 126 -9.66 -27.34 9.75
C GLY A 126 -9.60 -25.93 9.15
N GLY A 127 -9.05 -24.97 9.89
CA GLY A 127 -8.96 -23.56 9.47
C GLY A 127 -8.21 -22.68 10.48
N VAL A 128 -8.01 -21.41 10.12
CA VAL A 128 -7.35 -20.42 10.98
C VAL A 128 -8.41 -19.70 11.83
N PRO A 129 -8.37 -19.78 13.17
CA PRO A 129 -9.35 -19.11 14.02
C PRO A 129 -9.15 -17.59 14.01
N PHE A 130 -10.22 -16.82 14.11
CA PHE A 130 -10.19 -15.36 13.98
C PHE A 130 -9.20 -14.67 14.93
N LYS A 131 -9.05 -15.17 16.17
CA LYS A 131 -8.08 -14.65 17.16
C LYS A 131 -6.63 -14.61 16.64
N ASP A 132 -6.31 -15.44 15.66
CA ASP A 132 -4.96 -15.57 15.11
C ASP A 132 -4.67 -14.52 14.01
N TYR A 133 -5.65 -13.70 13.64
CA TYR A 133 -5.50 -12.56 12.72
C TYR A 133 -4.99 -11.29 13.44
N GLY A 134 -4.92 -11.30 14.77
CA GLY A 134 -4.34 -10.22 15.58
C GLY A 134 -5.13 -8.91 15.56
N GLU A 135 -4.61 -7.90 16.24
CA GLU A 135 -5.19 -6.56 16.30
C GLU A 135 -5.16 -5.85 14.94
N ASP A 136 -4.07 -6.02 14.18
CA ASP A 136 -3.94 -5.47 12.83
C ASP A 136 -5.03 -6.00 11.88
N GLY A 137 -5.51 -7.25 12.07
CA GLY A 137 -6.61 -7.80 11.30
C GLY A 137 -7.97 -7.18 11.64
N ILE A 138 -8.19 -6.81 12.90
CA ILE A 138 -9.40 -6.10 13.33
C ILE A 138 -9.39 -4.68 12.74
N GLU A 139 -8.25 -3.98 12.84
CA GLU A 139 -8.05 -2.65 12.27
C GLU A 139 -8.29 -2.66 10.75
N ALA A 140 -7.75 -3.66 10.05
CA ALA A 140 -7.97 -3.82 8.61
C ALA A 140 -9.46 -3.95 8.27
N ILE A 141 -10.19 -4.83 8.98
CA ILE A 141 -11.62 -5.04 8.72
C ILE A 141 -12.42 -3.76 8.97
N ASP A 142 -12.11 -3.01 10.02
CA ASP A 142 -12.76 -1.74 10.33
C ASP A 142 -12.49 -0.69 9.23
N LEU A 143 -11.23 -0.43 8.91
CA LEU A 143 -10.85 0.58 7.89
C LEU A 143 -11.38 0.26 6.50
N MET A 144 -11.52 -1.02 6.14
CA MET A 144 -12.11 -1.44 4.87
C MET A 144 -13.61 -1.17 4.77
N ASN A 145 -14.33 -1.23 5.89
CA ASN A 145 -15.79 -1.24 5.88
C ASN A 145 -16.43 0.03 6.43
N ARG A 146 -15.75 0.79 7.31
CA ARG A 146 -16.35 1.91 8.04
C ARG A 146 -16.97 2.95 7.11
N GLY A 147 -16.26 3.36 6.06
CA GLY A 147 -16.75 4.37 5.11
C GLY A 147 -17.99 3.95 4.29
N LEU A 148 -18.37 2.67 4.31
CA LEU A 148 -19.60 2.20 3.67
C LEU A 148 -20.84 2.32 4.57
N TYR A 149 -20.66 2.49 5.88
CA TYR A 149 -21.72 2.45 6.89
C TYR A 149 -21.92 3.76 7.65
N GLU A 150 -21.02 4.74 7.49
CA GLU A 150 -21.11 6.10 8.03
C GLU A 150 -21.45 7.10 6.91
#